data_AF-A0A0W8ID12-F1
#
_entry.id   AF-A0A0W8ID12-F1
#
_cell.length_a   1.000
_cell.length_b   1.000
_cell.length_c   1.000
_cell.angle_alpha   90.00
_cell.angle_beta   90.00
_cell.angle_gamma   90.00
#
_symmetry.space_group_name_H-M   'P 1'
#
loop_
_entity.id
_entity.type
_entity.pdbx_description
1 polymer ?
#
loop_
_entity_poly.entity_id
_entity_poly.type
_entity_poly.pdbx_seq_one_letter_code
_entity_poly.pdbx_strand_id
1 'polypeptide(L)'
;MNDNPQSISEVVELAAQRHDASGRQLAQIAQSHGFQITAATVNKLRARTNKSSPTPDTIRVIAWLAGVSEEVAFTAAGQTVPGPPLGEELPPGADNLPPKARKAVIEYMRVLIDQQEQIRELTQQLEAAQASERSGGGAPAREDARAGQKNDAEVPEDFDLAAHPNMRLARDRFDAEHGDAGEESQSSPSGEV
;
A
#
# COMPACT_ATOMS: atom_id res chain seq x y z
N MET A 1 32.20 8.49 -5.45
CA MET A 1 31.44 7.34 -4.94
C MET A 1 30.29 7.86 -4.10
N ASN A 2 29.06 7.37 -4.31
CA ASN A 2 28.00 7.56 -3.30
C ASN A 2 28.22 6.47 -2.25
N ASP A 3 28.87 6.82 -1.14
CA ASP A 3 29.14 5.86 -0.05
C ASP A 3 27.88 5.51 0.76
N ASN A 4 26.74 6.15 0.46
CA ASN A 4 25.47 5.90 1.15
C ASN A 4 24.25 6.01 0.19
N PRO A 5 23.89 4.93 -0.54
CA PRO A 5 22.75 4.94 -1.46
C PRO A 5 21.44 5.23 -0.70
N GLN A 6 20.69 6.21 -1.17
CA GLN A 6 19.43 6.66 -0.54
C GLN A 6 18.20 5.91 -1.07
N SER A 7 18.39 5.03 -2.06
CA SER A 7 17.30 4.31 -2.71
C SER A 7 17.74 2.95 -3.22
N ILE A 8 16.81 2.00 -3.29
CA ILE A 8 17.09 0.66 -3.83
C ILE A 8 17.63 0.70 -5.27
N SER A 9 17.21 1.66 -6.09
CA SER A 9 17.76 1.85 -7.44
C SER A 9 19.23 2.24 -7.42
N GLU A 10 19.65 3.08 -6.47
CA GLU A 10 21.06 3.44 -6.29
C GLU A 10 21.88 2.27 -5.80
N VAL A 11 21.32 1.40 -4.95
CA VAL A 11 22.00 0.14 -4.55
C VAL A 11 22.20 -0.78 -5.76
N VAL A 12 21.18 -0.90 -6.63
CA VAL A 12 21.31 -1.68 -7.89
C VAL A 12 22.32 -1.05 -8.85
N GLU A 13 22.38 0.27 -8.94
CA GLU A 13 23.37 0.97 -9.76
C GLU A 13 24.78 0.77 -9.22
N LEU A 14 24.97 0.79 -7.89
CA LEU A 14 26.23 0.48 -7.23
C LEU A 14 26.68 -0.96 -7.53
N ALA A 15 25.76 -1.92 -7.49
CA ALA A 15 26.04 -3.30 -7.90
C ALA A 15 26.48 -3.39 -9.38
N ALA A 16 25.80 -2.68 -10.28
CA ALA A 16 26.14 -2.66 -11.70
C ALA A 16 27.56 -2.10 -11.93
N GLN A 17 27.92 -1.02 -11.23
CA GLN A 17 29.25 -0.42 -11.29
C GLN A 17 30.33 -1.35 -10.72
N ARG A 18 30.06 -2.00 -9.58
CA ARG A 18 31.00 -2.91 -8.92
C ARG A 18 31.37 -4.12 -9.79
N HIS A 19 30.39 -4.64 -10.52
CA HIS A 19 30.54 -5.84 -11.35
C HIS A 19 30.79 -5.54 -12.83
N ASP A 20 30.79 -4.27 -13.24
CA ASP A 20 30.78 -3.84 -14.66
C ASP A 20 29.75 -4.63 -15.48
N ALA A 21 28.55 -4.77 -14.93
CA ALA A 21 27.56 -5.75 -15.37
C ALA A 21 26.19 -5.11 -15.64
N SER A 22 25.55 -5.57 -16.72
CA SER A 22 24.15 -5.29 -17.00
C SER A 22 23.22 -6.01 -16.01
N GLY A 23 21.95 -5.58 -15.90
CA GLY A 23 20.97 -6.23 -15.02
C GLY A 23 20.76 -7.73 -15.30
N ARG A 24 20.96 -8.18 -16.56
CA ARG A 24 20.94 -9.60 -16.91
C ARG A 24 22.15 -10.35 -16.34
N GLN A 25 23.33 -9.75 -16.45
CA GLN A 25 24.56 -10.33 -15.90
C GLN A 25 24.54 -10.34 -14.37
N LEU A 26 24.03 -9.29 -13.72
CA LEU A 26 23.84 -9.27 -12.26
C LEU A 26 22.94 -10.41 -11.78
N ALA A 27 21.84 -10.68 -12.49
CA ALA A 27 20.97 -11.80 -12.16
C ALA A 27 21.68 -13.16 -12.35
N GLN A 28 22.50 -13.33 -13.38
CA GLN A 28 23.29 -14.54 -13.59
C GLN A 28 24.35 -14.73 -12.49
N ILE A 29 25.03 -13.66 -12.08
CA ILE A 29 25.99 -13.69 -10.98
C ILE A 29 25.28 -14.15 -9.71
N ALA A 30 24.17 -13.51 -9.34
CA ALA A 30 23.40 -13.91 -8.16
C ALA A 30 22.92 -15.38 -8.23
N GLN A 31 22.41 -15.83 -9.37
CA GLN A 31 21.98 -17.21 -9.58
C GLN A 31 23.13 -18.22 -9.45
N SER A 32 24.33 -17.89 -9.94
CA SER A 32 25.51 -18.75 -9.79
C SER A 32 25.94 -18.92 -8.32
N HIS A 33 25.52 -18.01 -7.45
CA HIS A 33 25.71 -18.06 -6.01
C HIS A 33 24.50 -18.63 -5.24
N GLY A 34 23.52 -19.21 -5.95
CA GLY A 34 22.36 -19.89 -5.35
C GLY A 34 21.16 -18.99 -5.05
N PHE A 35 21.23 -17.70 -5.38
CA PHE A 35 20.12 -16.77 -5.15
C PHE A 35 19.04 -16.89 -6.23
N GLN A 36 17.77 -16.75 -5.83
CA GLN A 36 16.62 -16.80 -6.72
C GLN A 36 16.18 -15.39 -7.12
N ILE A 37 16.86 -14.79 -8.11
CA ILE A 37 16.50 -13.46 -8.65
C ILE A 37 16.46 -13.48 -10.18
N THR A 38 15.50 -12.79 -10.78
CA THR A 38 15.38 -12.69 -12.25
C THR A 38 15.94 -11.37 -12.78
N ALA A 39 16.42 -11.37 -14.03
CA ALA A 39 16.86 -10.15 -14.70
C ALA A 39 15.75 -9.09 -14.79
N ALA A 40 14.49 -9.52 -14.93
CA ALA A 40 13.34 -8.62 -14.93
C ALA A 40 13.17 -7.91 -13.58
N THR A 41 13.34 -8.64 -12.46
CA THR A 41 13.31 -8.05 -11.11
C THR A 41 14.41 -7.00 -10.94
N VAL A 42 15.65 -7.33 -11.32
CA VAL A 42 16.79 -6.39 -11.25
C VAL A 42 16.51 -5.11 -12.05
N ASN A 43 16.03 -5.25 -13.29
CA ASN A 43 15.75 -4.09 -14.15
C ASN A 43 14.59 -3.23 -13.63
N LYS A 44 13.53 -3.85 -13.07
CA LYS A 44 12.42 -3.12 -12.45
C LYS A 44 12.87 -2.30 -11.23
N LEU A 45 13.73 -2.89 -10.41
CA LEU A 45 14.32 -2.19 -9.26
C LEU A 45 15.21 -1.03 -9.70
N ARG A 46 16.06 -1.24 -10.72
CA ARG A 46 16.91 -0.19 -11.30
C ARG A 46 16.10 0.97 -11.85
N ALA A 47 15.02 0.69 -12.58
CA ALA A 47 14.18 1.69 -13.23
C ALA A 47 13.19 2.38 -12.27
N ARG A 48 13.12 1.98 -11.00
CA ARG A 48 12.07 2.39 -10.04
C ARG A 48 10.63 2.20 -10.57
N THR A 49 10.42 1.25 -11.48
CA THR A 49 9.10 1.01 -12.09
C THR A 49 8.31 -0.09 -11.36
N ASN A 50 8.87 -0.66 -10.30
CA ASN A 50 8.18 -1.69 -9.54
C ASN A 50 7.09 -1.06 -8.67
N LYS A 51 5.83 -1.40 -8.94
CA LYS A 51 4.67 -0.96 -8.16
C LYS A 51 4.62 -1.62 -6.78
N SER A 52 5.24 -2.79 -6.64
CA SER A 52 5.30 -3.54 -5.39
C SER A 52 6.69 -3.45 -4.74
N SER A 53 6.70 -3.40 -3.41
CA SER A 53 7.92 -3.39 -2.60
C SER A 53 8.71 -4.71 -2.79
N PRO A 54 10.05 -4.67 -2.92
CA PRO A 54 10.85 -5.89 -3.07
C PRO A 54 10.75 -6.80 -1.85
N THR A 55 10.92 -8.11 -2.03
CA THR A 55 10.96 -9.03 -0.90
C THR A 55 12.24 -8.87 -0.10
N PRO A 56 12.27 -9.23 1.20
CA PRO A 56 13.49 -9.21 2.02
C PRO A 56 14.65 -9.98 1.38
N ASP A 57 14.37 -11.15 0.81
CA ASP A 57 15.39 -11.95 0.09
C ASP A 57 15.94 -11.19 -1.11
N THR A 58 15.08 -10.52 -1.89
CA THR A 58 15.53 -9.70 -3.01
C THR A 58 16.44 -8.57 -2.53
N ILE A 59 16.11 -7.89 -1.43
CA ILE A 59 16.92 -6.81 -0.85
C ILE A 59 18.29 -7.33 -0.43
N ARG A 60 18.34 -8.48 0.25
CA ARG A 60 19.62 -9.12 0.66
C ARG A 60 20.51 -9.47 -0.53
N VAL A 61 19.92 -10.00 -1.61
CA VAL A 61 20.66 -10.30 -2.84
C VAL A 61 21.27 -9.04 -3.45
N ILE A 62 20.49 -7.96 -3.52
CA ILE A 62 20.97 -6.67 -4.03
C ILE A 62 22.05 -6.07 -3.11
N ALA A 63 21.90 -6.20 -1.79
CA ALA A 63 22.92 -5.78 -0.82
C ALA A 63 24.24 -6.51 -1.04
N TRP A 64 24.18 -7.83 -1.21
CA TRP A 64 25.33 -8.68 -1.49
C TRP A 64 26.02 -8.32 -2.81
N LEU A 65 25.25 -8.12 -3.88
CA LEU A 65 25.78 -7.70 -5.19
C LEU A 65 26.43 -6.30 -5.13
N ALA A 66 25.88 -5.38 -4.34
CA ALA A 66 26.45 -4.04 -4.18
C ALA A 66 27.64 -4.01 -3.21
N GLY A 67 27.80 -5.04 -2.37
CA GLY A 67 28.79 -5.07 -1.29
C GLY A 67 28.47 -4.07 -0.17
N VAL A 68 27.19 -3.79 0.07
CA VAL A 68 26.71 -2.94 1.18
C VAL A 68 26.12 -3.78 2.29
N SER A 69 25.97 -3.21 3.48
CA SER A 69 25.29 -3.88 4.60
C SER A 69 23.80 -4.08 4.30
N GLU A 70 23.21 -5.12 4.89
CA GLU A 70 21.75 -5.35 4.79
C GLU A 70 20.99 -4.12 5.30
N GLU A 71 21.45 -3.51 6.40
CA GLU A 71 20.84 -2.30 6.96
C GLU A 71 20.69 -1.18 5.93
N VAL A 72 21.78 -0.84 5.23
CA VAL A 72 21.75 0.19 4.17
C VAL A 72 20.79 -0.19 3.06
N ALA A 73 20.77 -1.45 2.62
CA ALA A 73 19.89 -1.89 1.55
C ALA A 73 18.40 -1.90 1.94
N PHE A 74 18.07 -2.33 3.16
CA PHE A 74 16.72 -2.30 3.70
C PHE A 74 16.23 -0.87 3.91
N THR A 75 17.06 0.00 4.49
CA THR A 75 16.75 1.44 4.61
C THR A 75 16.53 2.09 3.25
N ALA A 76 17.40 1.80 2.27
CA ALA A 76 17.25 2.29 0.89
C ALA A 76 16.00 1.74 0.18
N ALA A 77 15.48 0.58 0.61
CA ALA A 77 14.23 0.01 0.15
C ALA A 77 12.99 0.52 0.93
N GLY A 78 13.17 1.38 1.93
CA GLY A 78 12.10 1.84 2.81
C GLY A 78 11.53 0.75 3.71
N GLN A 79 12.31 -0.30 3.98
CA GLN A 79 11.91 -1.44 4.80
C GLN A 79 12.73 -1.52 6.09
N THR A 80 12.11 -2.00 7.16
CA THR A 80 12.81 -2.33 8.39
C THR A 80 13.69 -3.56 8.16
N VAL A 81 14.92 -3.53 8.67
CA VAL A 81 15.79 -4.70 8.69
C VAL A 81 15.09 -5.82 9.46
N PRO A 82 14.92 -7.02 8.89
CA PRO A 82 14.41 -8.16 9.63
C PRO A 82 15.34 -8.42 10.83
N GLY A 83 14.76 -8.50 12.03
CA GLY A 83 15.52 -8.88 13.23
C GLY A 83 16.05 -10.32 13.15
N PRO A 84 16.84 -10.75 14.14
CA PRO A 84 17.14 -12.15 14.36
C PRO A 84 15.90 -13.05 14.27
N PRO A 85 16.07 -14.36 13.99
CA PRO A 85 14.95 -15.30 14.03
C PRO A 85 14.22 -15.16 15.37
N LEU A 86 12.91 -14.92 15.33
CA LEU A 86 12.13 -14.62 16.53
C LEU A 86 12.33 -15.64 17.66
N GLY A 87 12.56 -16.91 17.32
CA GLY A 87 12.85 -17.99 18.27
C GLY A 87 14.10 -17.76 19.13
N GLU A 88 15.12 -17.08 18.61
CA GLU A 88 16.35 -16.74 19.35
C GLU A 88 16.12 -15.61 20.36
N GLU A 89 15.09 -14.79 20.17
CA GLU A 89 14.73 -13.68 21.03
C GLU A 89 13.69 -14.06 22.11
N LEU A 90 13.15 -15.28 22.04
CA LEU A 90 12.17 -15.74 23.03
C LEU A 90 12.82 -15.96 24.40
N PRO A 91 12.12 -15.63 25.49
CA PRO A 91 12.63 -15.83 26.83
C PRO A 91 12.86 -17.33 27.12
N PRO A 92 13.80 -17.66 28.04
CA PRO A 92 14.03 -19.04 28.43
C PRO A 92 12.73 -19.67 28.93
N GLY A 93 12.43 -20.88 28.45
CA GLY A 93 11.20 -21.60 28.77
C GLY A 93 10.03 -21.37 27.82
N ALA A 94 10.16 -20.54 26.78
CA ALA A 94 9.15 -20.41 25.72
C ALA A 94 8.80 -21.76 25.07
N ASP A 95 9.79 -22.64 24.86
CA ASP A 95 9.57 -24.00 24.33
C ASP A 95 8.79 -24.91 25.29
N ASN A 96 8.84 -24.61 26.58
CA ASN A 96 8.17 -25.38 27.64
C ASN A 96 6.72 -24.94 27.87
N LEU A 97 6.20 -23.99 27.09
CA LEU A 97 4.80 -23.56 27.20
C LEU A 97 3.83 -24.74 26.97
N PRO A 98 2.74 -24.84 27.74
CA PRO A 98 1.73 -25.88 27.52
C PRO A 98 1.06 -25.71 26.14
N PRO A 99 0.52 -26.78 25.53
CA PRO A 99 -0.02 -26.74 24.16
C PRO A 99 -1.06 -25.63 23.91
N LYS A 100 -1.94 -25.38 24.89
CA LYS A 100 -2.94 -24.30 24.81
C LYS A 100 -2.30 -22.90 24.76
N ALA A 101 -1.26 -22.67 25.57
CA ALA A 101 -0.54 -21.39 25.58
C ALA A 101 0.25 -21.19 24.28
N ARG A 102 0.93 -22.22 23.78
CA ARG A 102 1.60 -22.17 22.47
C ARG A 102 0.63 -21.79 21.36
N LYS A 103 -0.57 -22.40 21.34
CA LYS A 103 -1.60 -22.06 20.35
C LYS A 103 -2.01 -20.60 20.46
N ALA A 104 -2.27 -20.10 21.67
CA ALA A 104 -2.67 -18.70 21.86
C ALA A 104 -1.61 -17.71 21.35
N VAL A 105 -0.33 -17.98 21.62
CA VAL A 105 0.79 -17.17 21.11
C VAL A 105 0.83 -17.18 19.58
N ILE A 106 0.69 -18.35 18.96
CA ILE A 106 0.69 -18.48 17.49
C ILE A 106 -0.47 -17.71 16.87
N GLU A 107 -1.69 -17.81 17.41
CA GLU A 107 -2.83 -17.06 16.87
C GLU A 107 -2.65 -15.55 17.04
N TYR A 108 -2.10 -15.10 18.17
CA TYR A 108 -1.78 -13.69 18.36
C TYR A 108 -0.75 -13.19 17.33
N MET A 109 0.31 -13.97 17.09
CA MET A 109 1.31 -13.65 16.06
C MET A 109 0.70 -13.56 14.66
N ARG A 110 -0.22 -14.47 14.30
CA ARG A 110 -0.94 -14.40 13.02
C ARG A 110 -1.72 -13.11 12.86
N VAL A 111 -2.50 -12.73 13.87
CA VAL A 111 -3.25 -11.46 13.86
C VAL A 111 -2.33 -10.26 13.67
N LEU A 112 -1.19 -10.23 14.36
CA LEU A 112 -0.21 -9.16 14.20
C LEU A 112 0.38 -9.11 12.79
N ILE A 113 0.70 -10.27 12.19
CA ILE A 113 1.21 -10.34 10.82
C ILE A 113 0.17 -9.82 9.83
N ASP A 114 -1.07 -10.28 9.93
CA ASP A 114 -2.17 -9.84 9.07
C ASP A 114 -2.39 -8.32 9.18
N GLN A 115 -2.34 -7.77 10.40
CA GLN A 115 -2.44 -6.33 10.63
C GLN A 115 -1.28 -5.56 9.98
N GLN A 116 -0.05 -6.06 10.07
CA GLN A 116 1.11 -5.42 9.44
C GLN A 116 1.03 -5.47 7.90
N GLU A 117 0.53 -6.56 7.33
CA GLU A 117 0.30 -6.66 5.87
C GLU A 117 -0.76 -5.66 5.40
N GLN A 118 -1.86 -5.52 6.14
CA GLN A 118 -2.91 -4.53 5.84
C GLN A 118 -2.37 -3.10 5.92
N ILE A 119 -1.58 -2.76 6.94
CA ILE A 119 -0.96 -1.43 7.06
C ILE A 119 -0.08 -1.16 5.84
N ARG A 120 0.76 -2.12 5.44
CA ARG A 120 1.64 -1.98 4.27
C ARG A 120 0.84 -1.77 2.99
N GLU A 121 -0.24 -2.52 2.79
CA GLU A 121 -1.10 -2.36 1.63
C GLU A 121 -1.74 -0.97 1.59
N LEU A 122 -2.28 -0.50 2.71
CA LEU A 122 -2.88 0.83 2.81
C LEU A 122 -1.85 1.94 2.55
N THR A 123 -0.63 1.81 3.08
CA THR A 123 0.46 2.76 2.79
C THR A 123 0.79 2.79 1.31
N GLN A 124 0.90 1.63 0.64
CA GLN A 124 1.16 1.55 -0.80
C GLN A 124 0.03 2.18 -1.63
N GLN A 125 -1.24 1.94 -1.25
CA GLN A 125 -2.39 2.55 -1.92
C GLN A 125 -2.38 4.08 -1.79
N LEU A 126 -2.05 4.60 -0.59
CA LEU A 126 -1.94 6.04 -0.36
C LEU A 126 -0.83 6.67 -1.22
N GLU A 127 0.35 6.05 -1.27
CA GLU A 127 1.46 6.52 -2.10
C GLU A 127 1.11 6.50 -3.60
N ALA A 128 0.42 5.46 -4.07
CA ALA A 128 -0.03 5.35 -5.45
C ALA A 128 -1.07 6.43 -5.82
N ALA A 129 -2.02 6.72 -4.91
CA ALA A 129 -2.99 7.79 -5.10
C ALA A 129 -2.30 9.16 -5.22
N GLN A 130 -1.36 9.46 -4.32
CA GLN A 130 -0.58 10.70 -4.36
C GLN A 130 0.27 10.84 -5.63
N ALA A 131 0.84 9.74 -6.13
CA ALA A 131 1.60 9.75 -7.38
C ALA A 131 0.70 10.02 -8.60
N SER A 132 -0.53 9.49 -8.62
CA SER A 132 -1.51 9.74 -9.67
C SER A 132 -1.96 11.19 -9.72
N GLU A 133 -2.21 11.82 -8.56
CA GLU A 133 -2.57 13.24 -8.48
C GLU A 133 -1.45 14.16 -8.99
N ARG A 134 -0.18 13.82 -8.71
CA ARG A 134 0.98 14.59 -9.20
C ARG A 134 1.21 14.46 -10.70
N SER A 135 0.82 13.34 -11.32
CA SER A 135 0.97 13.10 -12.76
C SER A 135 -0.21 13.63 -13.59
N GLY A 136 -1.37 13.87 -12.99
CA GLY A 136 -2.60 14.32 -13.67
C GLY A 136 -2.68 15.84 -13.93
N GLY A 137 -1.72 16.63 -13.44
CA GLY A 137 -1.73 18.11 -13.52
C GLY A 137 -1.16 18.74 -14.79
N GLY A 138 -0.86 17.95 -15.83
CA GLY A 138 -0.36 18.46 -17.11
C GLY A 138 -1.51 18.89 -18.03
N ALA A 139 -1.98 20.13 -17.90
CA ALA A 139 -2.89 20.73 -18.87
C ALA A 139 -2.18 20.83 -20.24
N PRO A 140 -2.75 20.32 -21.36
CA PRO A 140 -2.27 20.70 -22.68
C PRO A 140 -2.64 22.17 -22.90
N ALA A 141 -1.62 23.00 -23.06
CA ALA A 141 -1.76 24.36 -23.56
C ALA A 141 -2.51 24.32 -24.90
N ARG A 142 -3.56 25.13 -24.99
CA ARG A 142 -4.35 25.41 -26.20
C ARG A 142 -3.45 25.80 -27.37
N GLU A 143 -3.75 25.28 -28.56
CA GLU A 143 -3.94 26.13 -29.75
C GLU A 143 -4.82 25.43 -30.80
N ASP A 144 -5.92 26.11 -31.10
CA ASP A 144 -6.60 26.22 -32.39
C ASP A 144 -7.23 25.01 -33.09
N ALA A 145 -8.54 24.86 -32.90
CA ALA A 145 -9.46 24.73 -34.02
C ALA A 145 -10.89 25.19 -33.64
N ARG A 146 -11.26 26.36 -34.16
CA ARG A 146 -12.65 26.81 -34.31
C ARG A 146 -13.49 25.73 -35.01
N ALA A 147 -14.58 25.30 -34.39
CA ALA A 147 -15.81 24.92 -35.10
C ALA A 147 -16.97 24.96 -34.09
N GLY A 148 -17.97 25.74 -34.42
CA GLY A 148 -18.99 26.18 -33.47
C GLY A 148 -19.93 25.09 -32.97
N GLN A 149 -20.39 25.28 -31.74
CA GLN A 149 -21.76 24.94 -31.40
C GLN A 149 -22.25 25.96 -30.38
N LYS A 150 -23.05 26.92 -30.87
CA LYS A 150 -23.88 27.75 -30.02
C LYS A 150 -24.95 26.83 -29.43
N ASN A 151 -24.85 26.56 -28.14
CA ASN A 151 -26.02 26.14 -27.39
C ASN A 151 -26.64 27.43 -26.87
N ASP A 152 -27.58 27.96 -27.66
CA ASP A 152 -28.57 28.91 -27.16
C ASP A 152 -29.46 28.12 -26.18
N ALA A 153 -29.04 28.10 -24.91
CA ALA A 153 -29.95 27.77 -23.81
C ALA A 153 -30.53 29.10 -23.33
N GLU A 154 -31.66 29.49 -23.93
CA GLU A 154 -32.58 30.44 -23.29
C GLU A 154 -32.82 29.97 -21.86
N VAL A 155 -32.39 30.78 -20.90
CA VAL A 155 -32.80 30.63 -19.50
C VAL A 155 -34.19 31.27 -19.42
N PRO A 156 -35.27 30.53 -19.15
CA PRO A 156 -36.55 31.14 -18.87
C PRO A 156 -36.43 31.90 -17.54
N GLU A 157 -36.84 33.17 -17.52
CA GLU A 157 -36.80 34.09 -16.36
C GLU A 157 -37.74 33.68 -15.19
N ASP A 158 -38.11 32.40 -15.08
CA ASP A 158 -39.07 31.93 -14.07
C ASP A 158 -38.77 30.48 -13.61
N PHE A 159 -37.50 30.21 -13.27
CA PHE A 159 -37.10 28.94 -12.68
C PHE A 159 -37.29 28.96 -11.16
N ASP A 160 -38.53 28.78 -10.71
CA ASP A 160 -38.87 28.60 -9.30
C ASP A 160 -38.57 27.15 -8.85
N LEU A 161 -37.50 26.98 -8.05
CA LEU A 161 -37.11 25.69 -7.49
C LEU A 161 -38.16 25.10 -6.51
N ALA A 162 -39.19 25.85 -6.11
CA ALA A 162 -40.18 25.41 -5.14
C ALA A 162 -41.36 24.60 -5.74
N ALA A 163 -41.45 24.43 -7.06
CA ALA A 163 -42.65 23.89 -7.72
C ALA A 163 -42.47 22.55 -8.46
N HIS A 164 -41.51 21.70 -8.06
CA HIS A 164 -41.46 20.31 -8.53
C HIS A 164 -41.95 19.35 -7.44
N PRO A 165 -43.25 18.98 -7.41
CA PRO A 165 -43.84 18.18 -6.31
C PRO A 165 -43.34 16.73 -6.25
N ASN A 166 -42.43 16.30 -7.13
CA ASN A 166 -42.00 14.91 -7.26
C ASN A 166 -40.49 14.69 -7.08
N MET A 167 -39.70 15.70 -6.71
CA MET A 167 -38.28 15.51 -6.39
C MET A 167 -38.09 15.26 -4.89
N ARG A 168 -38.04 13.99 -4.49
CA ARG A 168 -37.68 13.60 -3.11
C ARG A 168 -36.19 13.80 -2.87
N LEU A 169 -35.85 14.64 -1.90
CA LEU A 169 -34.48 14.83 -1.44
C LEU A 169 -33.97 13.53 -0.78
N ALA A 170 -32.65 13.33 -0.78
CA ALA A 170 -32.04 12.13 -0.19
C ALA A 170 -32.38 11.94 1.31
N ARG A 171 -32.72 13.03 2.00
CA ARG A 171 -33.14 13.03 3.41
C ARG A 171 -34.52 12.42 3.61
N ASP A 172 -35.47 12.69 2.71
CA ASP A 172 -36.85 12.16 2.79
C ASP A 172 -36.91 10.64 2.55
N ARG A 173 -35.92 10.08 1.83
CA ARG A 173 -35.79 8.63 1.63
C ARG A 173 -35.32 7.91 2.89
N PHE A 174 -34.43 8.53 3.66
CA PHE A 174 -33.88 7.93 4.87
C PHE A 174 -34.92 7.84 5.99
N ASP A 175 -35.73 8.90 6.18
CA ASP A 175 -36.79 8.91 7.20
C ASP A 175 -37.92 7.91 6.88
N ALA A 176 -38.20 7.66 5.60
CA ALA A 176 -39.17 6.65 5.18
C ALA A 176 -38.70 5.21 5.42
N GLU A 177 -37.39 4.95 5.36
CA GLU A 177 -36.81 3.61 5.55
C GLU A 177 -36.52 3.29 7.03
N HIS A 178 -36.32 4.30 7.89
CA HIS A 178 -35.83 4.09 9.26
C HIS A 178 -36.63 4.81 10.37
N GLY A 179 -37.67 5.57 10.04
CA GLY A 179 -38.45 6.34 11.02
C GLY A 179 -39.35 5.52 11.95
N ASP A 180 -39.73 4.29 11.57
CA ASP A 180 -40.80 3.52 12.24
C ASP A 180 -40.29 2.42 13.21
N ALA A 181 -38.98 2.36 13.48
CA ALA A 181 -38.37 1.31 14.32
C ALA A 181 -38.10 1.74 15.78
N GLY A 182 -38.82 2.74 16.29
CA GLY A 182 -38.41 3.52 17.47
C GLY A 182 -39.32 3.53 18.70
N GLU A 183 -40.44 2.81 18.76
CA GLU A 183 -41.40 2.98 19.88
C GLU A 183 -42.03 1.69 20.45
N GLU A 184 -41.35 0.54 20.51
CA GLU A 184 -41.95 -0.62 21.20
C GLU A 184 -40.93 -1.45 22.01
N SER A 185 -40.83 -1.13 23.32
CA SER A 185 -40.74 -2.11 24.43
C SER A 185 -40.04 -1.52 25.66
N GLN A 186 -40.75 -0.69 26.43
CA GLN A 186 -40.53 -0.60 27.88
C GLN A 186 -41.81 -1.00 28.61
N SER A 187 -42.08 -2.29 28.64
CA SER A 187 -43.04 -2.87 29.58
C SER A 187 -42.30 -3.21 30.87
N SER A 188 -42.40 -2.32 31.86
CA SER A 188 -42.01 -2.60 33.25
C SER A 188 -42.93 -3.67 33.84
N PRO A 189 -42.42 -4.73 34.48
CA PRO A 189 -43.27 -5.62 35.27
C PRO A 189 -43.62 -4.97 36.61
N SER A 190 -44.86 -4.51 36.73
CA SER A 190 -45.51 -4.21 38.00
C SER A 190 -46.09 -5.51 38.58
N GLY A 191 -45.62 -5.92 39.76
CA GLY A 191 -46.25 -6.92 40.64
C GLY A 191 -45.68 -6.69 42.04
N GLU A 192 -46.38 -5.92 42.87
CA GLU A 192 -47.37 -6.36 43.88
C GLU A 192 -46.72 -6.97 45.14
N VAL A 193 -47.18 -6.43 46.27
CA VAL A 193 -46.70 -6.61 47.65
C VAL A 193 -47.38 -7.82 48.28
#